data_AF-A0A1Q3H6M7-F1
#
_entry.id   AF-A0A1Q3H6M7-F1
#
_cell.length_a   1.000
_cell.length_b   1.000
_cell.length_c   1.000
_cell.angle_alpha   90.00
_cell.angle_beta   90.00
_cell.angle_gamma   90.00
#
_symmetry.space_group_name_H-M   'P 1'
#
loop_
_entity.id
_entity.type
_entity.pdbx_description
1 polymer ?
#
loop_
_entity_poly.entity_id
_entity_poly.type
_entity_poly.pdbx_seq_one_letter_code
_entity_poly.pdbx_strand_id
1 'polypeptide(L)'
;MSSENDQNPFRRKVMTRQPGLIGAQWWNEGLSAMSDPVSRRKALQALAVFGGAVAVGGFALASTSGEDEYLELHDALQMQRERGWNFGATDDSLTFTGQTKVPLKPQDLNTLATELTPKQDALKPFSQATLFQSVASSSAGSLALTLRPIFTPEMNTAFKQGQALAALFAEQPEAARATAVLVDLPGPESIAFATALAERFEPVFTFDNWPHPVGVVPAHLTLAAATYYQPTLRELASRRTLPAPPVFVLDRQRLASYNDQEREFDNRYMARMPSAEQLRKLGIQHVLYVAPGGQGQTQELDDLNEDFVIWRTSGLDVKLVAAKDFQPDTTTPAVATGPGMTGTPDGGTPADAGSSAMATASTTPSRPDAGTDAGTSAVATASTPPRPSHWYYGGSRMAHDSFWFIYPWGRTHTSTGLVHGLPSSGILSAKNVPQVPPNVSKGYAYEPQRRTTMFSAIPRGATGAFRPFPSGFGKVAMRTSSNSRAILGPAFSSRSSWSRSSSYSSSGG
;
A
#
# COMPACT_ATOMS: atom_id res chain seq x y z
N MET A 1 54.40 4.04 40.87
CA MET A 1 53.06 4.64 41.09
C MET A 1 52.42 4.73 39.70
N SER A 2 51.86 3.67 39.11
CA SER A 2 50.63 2.93 39.51
C SER A 2 49.47 3.91 39.70
N SER A 3 48.30 3.85 39.06
CA SER A 3 47.56 2.82 38.29
C SER A 3 46.30 3.53 37.70
N GLU A 4 45.89 3.32 36.45
CA GLU A 4 44.83 2.38 36.01
C GLU A 4 43.38 2.82 36.32
N ASN A 5 42.59 3.15 35.29
CA ASN A 5 41.24 2.60 35.06
C ASN A 5 40.70 3.02 33.68
N ASP A 6 41.16 2.30 32.66
CA ASP A 6 40.50 2.24 31.35
C ASP A 6 39.92 0.82 31.24
N GLN A 7 38.72 0.61 31.77
CA GLN A 7 37.99 -0.66 31.67
C GLN A 7 36.62 -0.42 31.04
N ASN A 8 36.58 -0.38 29.72
CA ASN A 8 35.42 -0.87 28.98
C ASN A 8 35.80 -2.22 28.35
N PRO A 9 35.47 -3.36 28.98
CA PRO A 9 35.98 -4.67 28.57
C PRO A 9 35.34 -5.22 27.28
N PHE A 10 34.35 -4.53 26.72
CA PHE A 10 33.60 -5.01 25.57
C PHE A 10 34.12 -4.40 24.26
N ARG A 11 35.11 -5.05 23.65
CA ARG A 11 35.42 -4.82 22.22
C ARG A 11 34.64 -5.81 21.36
N ARG A 12 33.71 -5.28 20.55
CA ARG A 12 32.91 -6.04 19.57
C ARG A 12 33.85 -6.71 18.57
N LYS A 13 34.10 -8.01 18.74
CA LYS A 13 35.13 -8.75 17.99
C LYS A 13 34.62 -9.43 16.72
N VAL A 14 33.30 -9.59 16.52
CA VAL A 14 32.73 -10.28 15.35
C VAL A 14 31.33 -9.75 15.01
N MET A 15 31.04 -9.48 13.74
CA MET A 15 29.68 -9.40 13.19
C MET A 15 29.33 -10.76 12.56
N THR A 16 28.60 -11.61 13.26
CA THR A 16 28.08 -12.85 12.68
C THR A 16 26.62 -12.63 12.31
N ARG A 17 26.32 -12.54 11.01
CA ARG A 17 24.94 -12.52 10.48
C ARG A 17 24.47 -13.97 10.35
N GLN A 18 23.87 -14.53 11.40
CA GLN A 18 23.19 -15.82 11.33
C GLN A 18 21.66 -15.63 11.44
N PRO A 19 20.85 -16.41 10.70
CA PRO A 19 19.39 -16.26 10.65
C PRO A 19 18.68 -16.37 12.02
N GLY A 20 19.26 -17.06 12.99
CA GLY A 20 18.70 -17.21 14.35
C GLY A 20 18.83 -15.96 15.25
N LEU A 21 19.56 -14.92 14.83
CA LEU A 21 19.83 -13.74 15.66
C LEU A 21 18.93 -12.53 15.36
N ILE A 22 18.07 -12.59 14.33
CA ILE A 22 17.23 -11.45 13.91
C ILE A 22 16.11 -11.18 14.91
N GLY A 23 15.49 -12.22 15.50
CA GLY A 23 14.51 -12.06 16.57
C GLY A 23 15.11 -11.56 17.89
N ALA A 24 16.35 -11.98 18.20
CA ALA A 24 17.09 -11.50 19.36
C ALA A 24 17.57 -10.05 19.17
N GLN A 25 17.75 -9.59 17.93
CA GLN A 25 18.17 -8.23 17.63
C GLN A 25 17.05 -7.22 17.91
N TRP A 26 15.81 -7.46 17.50
CA TRP A 26 14.68 -6.57 17.84
C TRP A 26 14.40 -6.54 19.34
N TRP A 27 14.54 -7.69 20.00
CA TRP A 27 14.41 -7.79 21.46
C TRP A 27 15.55 -7.08 22.20
N ASN A 28 16.80 -7.23 21.74
CA ASN A 28 17.94 -6.46 22.29
C ASN A 28 17.83 -4.98 21.97
N GLU A 29 17.33 -4.59 20.80
CA GLU A 29 17.12 -3.21 20.41
C GLU A 29 16.06 -2.56 21.32
N GLY A 30 14.94 -3.25 21.57
CA GLY A 30 13.93 -2.83 22.56
C GLY A 30 14.47 -2.75 24.00
N LEU A 31 15.34 -3.67 24.42
CA LEU A 31 15.99 -3.60 25.74
C LEU A 31 17.13 -2.58 25.83
N SER A 32 17.79 -2.28 24.72
CA SER A 32 18.89 -1.31 24.65
C SER A 32 18.41 0.13 24.54
N ALA A 33 17.20 0.35 24.01
CA ALA A 33 16.47 1.61 24.10
C ALA A 33 16.07 1.96 25.55
N MET A 34 15.98 0.97 26.44
CA MET A 34 15.92 1.18 27.88
C MET A 34 17.34 1.43 28.41
N SER A 35 17.68 2.72 28.55
CA SER A 35 18.99 3.21 29.01
C SER A 35 19.31 2.86 30.46
N ASP A 36 18.34 2.37 31.25
CA ASP A 36 18.52 2.02 32.66
C ASP A 36 18.63 0.49 32.90
N PRO A 37 19.75 -0.02 33.47
CA PRO A 37 19.91 -1.43 33.82
C PRO A 37 18.92 -1.96 34.87
N VAL A 38 18.32 -1.11 35.71
CA VAL A 38 17.29 -1.51 36.70
C VAL A 38 15.97 -1.83 36.01
N SER A 39 15.60 -1.06 34.99
CA SER A 39 14.40 -1.27 34.17
C SER A 39 14.43 -2.59 33.40
N ARG A 40 15.61 -3.02 32.92
CA ARG A 40 15.77 -4.33 32.27
C ARG A 40 15.51 -5.50 33.21
N ARG A 41 15.99 -5.41 34.46
CA ARG A 41 15.82 -6.49 35.45
C ARG A 41 14.36 -6.62 35.88
N LYS A 42 13.61 -5.51 35.97
CA LYS A 42 12.17 -5.52 36.27
C LYS A 42 11.31 -5.98 35.08
N ALA A 43 11.65 -5.60 33.85
CA ALA A 43 10.99 -6.10 32.64
C ALA A 43 11.13 -7.63 32.49
N LEU A 44 12.32 -8.16 32.81
CA LEU A 44 12.56 -9.62 32.84
C LEU A 44 11.79 -10.33 33.97
N GLN A 45 11.61 -9.69 35.13
CA GLN A 45 10.81 -10.23 36.23
C GLN A 45 9.31 -10.22 35.92
N ALA A 46 8.79 -9.21 35.23
CA ALA A 46 7.40 -9.15 34.80
C ALA A 46 7.04 -10.27 33.81
N LEU A 47 7.99 -10.70 32.97
CA LEU A 47 7.83 -11.82 32.03
C LEU A 47 7.87 -13.20 32.70
N ALA A 48 8.60 -13.36 33.81
CA ALA A 48 8.73 -14.63 34.52
C ALA A 48 7.43 -15.05 35.25
N VAL A 49 6.52 -14.10 35.53
CA VAL A 49 5.29 -14.35 36.30
C VAL A 49 4.11 -14.78 35.43
N PHE A 50 4.11 -14.51 34.11
CA PHE A 50 2.96 -14.74 33.23
C PHE A 50 3.20 -15.82 32.18
N GLY A 51 3.67 -16.99 32.63
CA GLY A 51 3.63 -18.22 31.86
C GLY A 51 2.22 -18.79 31.78
N GLY A 52 1.39 -18.27 30.86
CA GLY A 52 0.14 -18.90 30.44
C GLY A 52 -1.12 -18.04 30.60
N ALA A 53 -1.74 -17.75 29.44
CA ALA A 53 -3.04 -17.11 29.22
C ALA A 53 -3.10 -15.57 29.40
N VAL A 54 -3.31 -14.86 28.28
CA VAL A 54 -3.88 -13.51 28.28
C VAL A 54 -5.06 -13.48 27.32
N ALA A 55 -6.25 -13.37 27.89
CA ALA A 55 -7.43 -12.82 27.24
C ALA A 55 -7.44 -11.30 27.50
N VAL A 56 -7.64 -10.53 26.43
CA VAL A 56 -8.06 -9.10 26.39
C VAL A 56 -7.85 -8.31 27.70
N GLY A 57 -6.65 -7.80 27.94
CA GLY A 57 -6.33 -6.91 29.06
C GLY A 57 -4.87 -6.45 28.98
N GLY A 58 -4.62 -5.14 29.07
CA GLY A 58 -3.33 -4.48 28.81
C GLY A 58 -2.16 -4.98 29.68
N PHE A 59 -0.93 -4.79 29.17
CA PHE A 59 0.31 -5.04 29.89
C PHE A 59 0.83 -3.73 30.49
N ALA A 60 1.13 -3.70 31.80
CA ALA A 60 1.63 -2.53 32.50
C ALA A 60 3.17 -2.58 32.63
N LEU A 61 3.85 -1.55 32.13
CA LEU A 61 5.29 -1.30 32.32
C LEU A 61 5.47 -0.23 33.40
N ALA A 62 6.01 -0.62 34.56
CA ALA A 62 6.26 0.30 35.66
C ALA A 62 7.54 1.12 35.41
N SER A 63 7.42 2.45 35.38
CA SER A 63 8.56 3.38 35.33
C SER A 63 9.05 3.70 36.74
N THR A 64 10.37 3.80 36.93
CA THR A 64 11.00 4.08 38.23
C THR A 64 11.47 5.53 38.31
N SER A 65 10.55 6.47 38.45
CA SER A 65 10.89 7.84 38.81
C SER A 65 9.70 8.53 39.46
N GLY A 66 9.52 8.38 40.77
CA GLY A 66 8.81 9.28 41.72
C GLY A 66 7.41 9.84 41.39
N GLU A 67 6.87 9.58 40.21
CA GLU A 67 5.62 10.12 39.68
C GLU A 67 4.64 8.95 39.54
N ASP A 68 3.41 9.19 39.95
CA ASP A 68 2.26 8.30 39.97
C ASP A 68 1.76 7.95 38.55
N GLU A 69 2.65 7.48 37.68
CA GLU A 69 2.38 7.17 36.27
C GLU A 69 3.02 5.84 35.84
N TYR A 70 2.26 5.04 35.08
CA TYR A 70 2.76 3.84 34.42
C TYR A 70 2.37 3.81 32.94
N LEU A 71 3.10 3.02 32.15
CA LEU A 71 2.80 2.82 30.74
C LEU A 71 1.93 1.58 30.55
N GLU A 72 0.82 1.73 29.83
CA GLU A 72 -0.06 0.64 29.44
C GLU A 72 -0.12 0.53 27.93
N LEU A 73 0.00 -0.69 27.40
CA LEU A 73 -0.15 -0.92 25.96
C LEU A 73 -1.61 -1.12 25.59
N HIS A 74 -2.12 -0.26 24.70
CA HIS A 74 -3.47 -0.32 24.15
C HIS A 74 -3.46 -0.63 22.66
N ASP A 75 -4.55 -1.19 22.15
CA ASP A 75 -4.70 -1.43 20.70
C ASP A 75 -4.82 -0.11 19.94
N ALA A 76 -3.91 0.13 18.98
CA ALA A 76 -3.80 1.41 18.30
C ALA A 76 -5.09 1.76 17.52
N LEU A 77 -5.65 0.78 16.80
CA LEU A 77 -6.88 0.96 16.04
C LEU A 77 -8.08 1.19 16.97
N GLN A 78 -8.17 0.46 18.08
CA GLN A 78 -9.20 0.71 19.10
C GLN A 78 -9.08 2.14 19.66
N MET A 79 -7.87 2.59 19.99
CA MET A 79 -7.63 3.95 20.50
C MET A 79 -8.08 5.01 19.48
N GLN A 80 -7.81 4.81 18.19
CA GLN A 80 -8.27 5.73 17.15
C GLN A 80 -9.80 5.74 17.00
N ARG A 81 -10.45 4.58 17.13
CA ARG A 81 -11.93 4.50 17.10
C ARG A 81 -12.57 5.25 18.26
N GLU A 82 -12.01 5.10 19.47
CA GLU A 82 -12.53 5.70 20.70
C GLU A 82 -12.21 7.19 20.84
N ARG A 83 -10.99 7.60 20.45
CA ARG A 83 -10.45 8.94 20.74
C ARG A 83 -10.22 9.81 19.51
N GLY A 84 -10.33 9.25 18.31
CA GLY A 84 -10.16 9.93 17.04
C GLY A 84 -8.87 9.55 16.31
N TRP A 85 -8.87 9.77 15.00
CA TRP A 85 -7.81 9.32 14.09
C TRP A 85 -6.44 9.96 14.37
N ASN A 86 -6.40 11.19 14.90
CA ASN A 86 -5.21 11.96 15.26
C ASN A 86 -4.94 11.95 16.77
N PHE A 87 -5.40 10.91 17.47
CA PHE A 87 -5.24 10.77 18.92
C PHE A 87 -3.78 10.96 19.36
N GLY A 88 -3.54 11.97 20.20
CA GLY A 88 -2.19 12.30 20.71
C GLY A 88 -1.36 13.22 19.82
N ALA A 89 -1.83 13.50 18.60
CA ALA A 89 -1.16 14.32 17.59
C ALA A 89 -2.16 15.32 16.99
N THR A 90 -2.94 15.99 17.84
CA THR A 90 -4.05 16.86 17.41
C THR A 90 -3.58 18.12 16.69
N ASP A 91 -2.36 18.56 16.98
CA ASP A 91 -1.74 19.75 16.39
C ASP A 91 -0.97 19.43 15.10
N ASP A 92 -0.77 18.13 14.80
CA ASP A 92 -0.08 17.68 13.60
C ASP A 92 -1.04 17.54 12.42
N SER A 93 -0.53 17.82 11.21
CA SER A 93 -1.28 17.76 9.97
C SER A 93 -0.84 16.60 9.09
N LEU A 94 -1.80 16.01 8.36
CA LEU A 94 -1.49 15.06 7.30
C LEU A 94 -0.74 15.75 6.16
N THR A 95 0.28 15.08 5.63
CA THR A 95 1.06 15.58 4.49
C THR A 95 0.71 14.78 3.23
N PHE A 96 0.27 15.46 2.18
CA PHE A 96 -0.12 14.82 0.92
C PHE A 96 0.85 15.19 -0.20
N THR A 97 1.54 14.18 -0.74
CA THR A 97 2.38 14.30 -1.93
C THR A 97 1.56 14.02 -3.19
N GLY A 98 1.68 14.86 -4.21
CA GLY A 98 0.95 14.71 -5.48
C GLY A 98 -0.54 15.08 -5.41
N GLN A 99 -0.89 16.09 -4.61
CA GLN A 99 -2.27 16.58 -4.52
C GLN A 99 -2.82 16.99 -5.89
N THR A 100 -4.04 16.55 -6.18
CA THR A 100 -4.73 16.89 -7.42
C THR A 100 -5.64 18.10 -7.23
N LYS A 101 -5.99 18.77 -8.33
CA LYS A 101 -7.03 19.82 -8.35
C LYS A 101 -8.45 19.24 -8.47
N VAL A 102 -8.60 17.92 -8.47
CA VAL A 102 -9.92 17.27 -8.60
C VAL A 102 -10.72 17.59 -7.34
N PRO A 103 -11.91 18.21 -7.45
CA PRO A 103 -12.69 18.58 -6.28
C PRO A 103 -13.18 17.32 -5.56
N LEU A 104 -12.91 17.25 -4.27
CA LEU A 104 -13.44 16.20 -3.41
C LEU A 104 -14.87 16.52 -3.01
N LYS A 105 -15.82 15.66 -3.38
CA LYS A 105 -17.22 15.83 -2.98
C LYS A 105 -17.45 15.08 -1.66
N PRO A 106 -17.96 15.74 -0.59
CA PRO A 106 -18.19 15.08 0.69
C PRO A 106 -19.09 13.84 0.59
N GLN A 107 -20.06 13.86 -0.31
CA GLN A 107 -20.94 12.72 -0.59
C GLN A 107 -20.21 11.47 -1.07
N ASP A 108 -19.12 11.62 -1.85
CA ASP A 108 -18.33 10.49 -2.34
C ASP A 108 -17.55 9.83 -1.19
N LEU A 109 -17.13 10.61 -0.18
CA LEU A 109 -16.44 10.08 1.00
C LEU A 109 -17.35 9.19 1.86
N ASN A 110 -18.62 9.59 2.03
CA ASN A 110 -19.57 8.84 2.84
C ASN A 110 -19.93 7.48 2.22
N THR A 111 -19.83 7.34 0.90
CA THR A 111 -20.11 6.09 0.19
C THR A 111 -18.85 5.27 -0.08
N LEU A 112 -17.66 5.79 0.19
CA LEU A 112 -16.38 5.18 -0.17
C LEU A 112 -16.25 3.72 0.30
N ALA A 113 -16.50 3.44 1.58
CA ALA A 113 -16.40 2.09 2.12
C ALA A 113 -17.39 1.12 1.44
N THR A 114 -18.62 1.56 1.19
CA THR A 114 -19.67 0.77 0.54
C THR A 114 -19.37 0.51 -0.93
N GLU A 115 -18.85 1.51 -1.64
CA GLU A 115 -18.54 1.41 -3.07
C GLU A 115 -17.32 0.54 -3.35
N LEU A 116 -16.33 0.58 -2.46
CA LEU A 116 -15.10 -0.21 -2.56
C LEU A 116 -15.25 -1.63 -1.98
N THR A 117 -16.42 -1.98 -1.42
CA THR A 117 -16.72 -3.35 -1.03
C THR A 117 -16.94 -4.23 -2.28
N PRO A 118 -16.42 -5.47 -2.32
CA PRO A 118 -16.68 -6.40 -3.43
C PRO A 118 -18.18 -6.57 -3.72
N LYS A 119 -18.54 -6.60 -5.01
CA LYS A 119 -19.90 -6.88 -5.48
C LYS A 119 -20.26 -8.35 -5.33
N GLN A 120 -19.31 -9.27 -5.46
CA GLN A 120 -19.55 -10.70 -5.22
C GLN A 120 -19.60 -10.99 -3.71
N ASP A 121 -20.71 -11.56 -3.26
CA ASP A 121 -20.89 -11.94 -1.85
C ASP A 121 -19.82 -12.91 -1.35
N ALA A 122 -19.36 -13.82 -2.23
CA ALA A 122 -18.30 -14.78 -1.91
C ALA A 122 -16.95 -14.12 -1.55
N LEU A 123 -16.72 -12.86 -1.97
CA LEU A 123 -15.48 -12.12 -1.70
C LEU A 123 -15.59 -11.16 -0.51
N LYS A 124 -16.79 -10.78 -0.09
CA LYS A 124 -17.02 -9.85 1.03
C LYS A 124 -16.32 -10.26 2.34
N PRO A 125 -16.28 -11.55 2.75
CA PRO A 125 -15.62 -11.95 3.99
C PRO A 125 -14.12 -11.66 4.04
N PHE A 126 -13.47 -11.48 2.87
CA PHE A 126 -12.04 -11.21 2.77
C PHE A 126 -11.72 -9.71 2.68
N SER A 127 -12.73 -8.87 2.48
CA SER A 127 -12.56 -7.42 2.41
C SER A 127 -12.39 -6.85 3.82
N GLN A 128 -11.36 -6.04 4.02
CA GLN A 128 -11.15 -5.24 5.22
C GLN A 128 -11.24 -3.77 4.83
N ALA A 129 -12.39 -3.17 5.10
CA ALA A 129 -12.70 -1.80 4.73
C ALA A 129 -12.38 -0.78 5.84
N THR A 130 -11.64 -1.19 6.89
CA THR A 130 -11.36 -0.38 8.08
C THR A 130 -10.79 0.99 7.72
N LEU A 131 -9.87 1.05 6.76
CA LEU A 131 -9.32 2.32 6.27
C LEU A 131 -10.38 3.22 5.64
N PHE A 132 -11.26 2.68 4.81
CA PHE A 132 -12.30 3.48 4.13
C PHE A 132 -13.41 3.91 5.11
N GLN A 133 -13.73 3.06 6.08
CA GLN A 133 -14.67 3.35 7.16
C GLN A 133 -14.16 4.49 8.05
N SER A 134 -12.84 4.70 8.12
CA SER A 134 -12.27 5.78 8.93
C SER A 134 -12.83 7.15 8.56
N VAL A 135 -13.16 7.41 7.29
CA VAL A 135 -13.65 8.73 6.86
C VAL A 135 -15.09 9.00 7.27
N ALA A 136 -15.90 7.94 7.40
CA ALA A 136 -17.30 8.03 7.80
C ALA A 136 -17.51 7.89 9.31
N SER A 137 -16.45 7.61 10.09
CA SER A 137 -16.57 7.48 11.54
C SER A 137 -16.85 8.82 12.21
N SER A 138 -17.73 8.82 13.21
CA SER A 138 -18.03 10.01 14.03
C SER A 138 -16.81 10.54 14.77
N SER A 139 -15.93 9.65 15.24
CA SER A 139 -14.64 10.00 15.86
C SER A 139 -13.61 10.54 14.85
N ALA A 140 -13.91 10.49 13.56
CA ALA A 140 -13.05 10.96 12.48
C ALA A 140 -13.61 12.18 11.74
N GLY A 141 -14.58 12.90 12.33
CA GLY A 141 -15.27 14.01 11.65
C GLY A 141 -14.34 15.08 11.03
N SER A 142 -13.13 15.26 11.55
CA SER A 142 -12.12 16.16 10.96
C SER A 142 -11.31 15.54 9.80
N LEU A 143 -11.18 14.22 9.72
CA LEU A 143 -10.40 13.52 8.69
C LEU A 143 -10.96 13.77 7.29
N ALA A 144 -12.28 13.72 7.13
CA ALA A 144 -12.93 13.99 5.85
C ALA A 144 -12.63 15.41 5.33
N LEU A 145 -12.45 16.38 6.23
CA LEU A 145 -12.15 17.78 5.90
C LEU A 145 -10.68 17.99 5.49
N THR A 146 -9.77 17.16 6.01
CA THR A 146 -8.33 17.26 5.71
C THR A 146 -7.91 16.43 4.50
N LEU A 147 -8.69 15.42 4.12
CA LEU A 147 -8.35 14.54 3.00
C LEU A 147 -8.24 15.29 1.66
N ARG A 148 -7.23 14.94 0.86
CA ARG A 148 -6.99 15.50 -0.47
C ARG A 148 -6.76 14.34 -1.45
N PRO A 149 -7.48 14.25 -2.59
CA PRO A 149 -7.19 13.23 -3.58
C PRO A 149 -5.78 13.44 -4.16
N ILE A 150 -4.99 12.37 -4.23
CA ILE A 150 -3.62 12.41 -4.76
C ILE A 150 -3.49 11.60 -6.05
N PHE A 151 -2.54 12.01 -6.89
CA PHE A 151 -2.09 11.29 -8.07
C PHE A 151 -0.60 11.60 -8.30
N THR A 152 0.24 10.57 -8.22
CA THR A 152 1.70 10.71 -8.37
C THR A 152 2.19 10.05 -9.67
N PRO A 153 3.41 10.36 -10.14
CA PRO A 153 4.04 9.64 -11.25
C PRO A 153 4.17 8.12 -11.01
N GLU A 154 4.37 7.70 -9.78
CA GLU A 154 4.46 6.29 -9.36
C GLU A 154 3.10 5.60 -9.48
N MET A 155 2.01 6.27 -9.08
CA MET A 155 0.65 5.78 -9.30
C MET A 155 0.34 5.62 -10.79
N ASN A 156 0.72 6.60 -11.62
CA ASN A 156 0.55 6.50 -13.07
C ASN A 156 1.31 5.31 -13.67
N THR A 157 2.52 5.07 -13.18
CA THR A 157 3.34 3.91 -13.57
C THR A 157 2.66 2.61 -13.17
N ALA A 158 2.25 2.48 -11.90
CA ALA A 158 1.57 1.30 -11.38
C ALA A 158 0.25 1.02 -12.12
N PHE A 159 -0.52 2.06 -12.46
CA PHE A 159 -1.72 1.93 -13.29
C PHE A 159 -1.41 1.33 -14.67
N LYS A 160 -0.38 1.85 -15.37
CA LYS A 160 0.02 1.32 -16.69
C LYS A 160 0.56 -0.11 -16.62
N GLN A 161 1.28 -0.45 -15.55
CA GLN A 161 1.72 -1.83 -15.28
C GLN A 161 0.52 -2.76 -15.07
N GLY A 162 -0.48 -2.33 -14.30
CA GLY A 162 -1.74 -3.05 -14.12
C GLY A 162 -2.52 -3.22 -15.43
N GLN A 163 -2.53 -2.21 -16.31
CA GLN A 163 -3.14 -2.32 -17.64
C GLN A 163 -2.44 -3.37 -18.52
N ALA A 164 -1.10 -3.42 -18.49
CA ALA A 164 -0.34 -4.42 -19.22
C ALA A 164 -0.63 -5.84 -18.71
N LEU A 165 -0.77 -6.03 -17.39
CA LEU A 165 -1.19 -7.32 -16.83
C LEU A 165 -2.65 -7.66 -17.20
N ALA A 166 -3.55 -6.67 -17.16
CA ALA A 166 -4.94 -6.84 -17.58
C ALA A 166 -5.07 -7.27 -19.05
N ALA A 167 -4.17 -6.79 -19.92
CA ALA A 167 -4.11 -7.15 -21.33
C ALA A 167 -3.74 -8.63 -21.52
N LEU A 168 -2.74 -9.14 -20.79
CA LEU A 168 -2.39 -10.58 -20.82
C LEU A 168 -3.59 -11.46 -20.47
N PHE A 169 -4.26 -11.16 -19.36
CA PHE A 169 -5.42 -11.94 -18.93
C PHE A 169 -6.65 -11.75 -19.83
N ALA A 170 -6.73 -10.67 -20.61
CA ALA A 170 -7.76 -10.50 -21.63
C ALA A 170 -7.65 -11.57 -22.73
N GLU A 171 -6.42 -11.96 -23.08
CA GLU A 171 -6.12 -12.96 -24.10
C GLU A 171 -6.27 -14.40 -23.58
N GLN A 172 -6.25 -14.59 -22.27
CA GLN A 172 -6.38 -15.90 -21.60
C GLN A 172 -7.48 -15.88 -20.52
N PRO A 173 -8.77 -15.78 -20.90
CA PRO A 173 -9.86 -15.62 -19.94
C PRO A 173 -10.03 -16.80 -18.97
N GLU A 174 -9.72 -18.03 -19.40
CA GLU A 174 -9.76 -19.20 -18.51
C GLU A 174 -8.67 -19.16 -17.44
N ALA A 175 -7.45 -18.73 -17.82
CA ALA A 175 -6.37 -18.52 -16.86
C ALA A 175 -6.73 -17.40 -15.87
N ALA A 176 -7.35 -16.33 -16.37
CA ALA A 176 -7.82 -15.23 -15.52
C ALA A 176 -8.80 -15.74 -14.45
N ARG A 177 -9.82 -16.51 -14.84
CA ARG A 177 -10.83 -17.07 -13.92
C ARG A 177 -10.23 -17.97 -12.84
N ALA A 178 -9.16 -18.69 -13.16
CA ALA A 178 -8.48 -19.59 -12.23
C ALA A 178 -7.39 -18.91 -11.37
N THR A 179 -7.15 -17.61 -11.54
CA THR A 179 -6.04 -16.90 -10.89
C THR A 179 -6.52 -15.83 -9.92
N ALA A 180 -6.07 -15.89 -8.68
CA ALA A 180 -6.14 -14.76 -7.75
C ALA A 180 -4.88 -13.91 -7.88
N VAL A 181 -5.04 -12.59 -7.99
CA VAL A 181 -3.91 -11.65 -8.02
C VAL A 181 -3.75 -11.02 -6.65
N LEU A 182 -2.54 -10.99 -6.09
CA LEU A 182 -2.21 -10.25 -4.87
C LEU A 182 -1.33 -9.08 -5.24
N VAL A 183 -1.82 -7.85 -5.08
CA VAL A 183 -1.08 -6.62 -5.34
C VAL A 183 -0.51 -6.10 -4.02
N ASP A 184 0.81 -6.18 -3.86
CA ASP A 184 1.55 -5.81 -2.64
C ASP A 184 2.65 -4.77 -2.96
N LEU A 185 2.19 -3.61 -3.42
CA LEU A 185 2.96 -2.40 -3.71
C LEU A 185 2.77 -1.37 -2.56
N PRO A 186 3.51 -0.25 -2.53
CA PRO A 186 3.15 0.82 -1.61
C PRO A 186 1.69 1.25 -1.87
N GLY A 187 0.98 1.62 -0.80
CA GLY A 187 -0.48 1.70 -0.81
C GLY A 187 -1.11 2.48 -1.98
N PRO A 188 -0.67 3.71 -2.31
CA PRO A 188 -1.18 4.45 -3.47
C PRO A 188 -1.03 3.70 -4.80
N GLU A 189 0.12 3.06 -5.02
CA GLU A 189 0.45 2.27 -6.20
C GLU A 189 -0.38 0.98 -6.26
N SER A 190 -0.63 0.35 -5.10
CA SER A 190 -1.52 -0.81 -5.02
C SER A 190 -2.95 -0.47 -5.45
N ILE A 191 -3.49 0.68 -5.01
CA ILE A 191 -4.79 1.18 -5.48
C ILE A 191 -4.77 1.40 -7.01
N ALA A 192 -3.74 2.08 -7.52
CA ALA A 192 -3.63 2.40 -8.94
C ALA A 192 -3.56 1.15 -9.82
N PHE A 193 -2.69 0.20 -9.45
CA PHE A 193 -2.52 -1.07 -10.17
C PHE A 193 -3.80 -1.91 -10.14
N ALA A 194 -4.45 -2.03 -8.98
CA ALA A 194 -5.71 -2.76 -8.84
C ALA A 194 -6.85 -2.09 -9.62
N THR A 195 -6.88 -0.76 -9.70
CA THR A 195 -7.87 -0.03 -10.51
C THR A 195 -7.75 -0.38 -11.98
N ALA A 196 -6.53 -0.51 -12.50
CA ALA A 196 -6.31 -0.92 -13.89
C ALA A 196 -6.77 -2.37 -14.18
N LEU A 197 -6.79 -3.24 -13.18
CA LEU A 197 -7.32 -4.61 -13.28
C LEU A 197 -8.85 -4.68 -13.10
N ALA A 198 -9.47 -3.63 -12.54
CA ALA A 198 -10.82 -3.68 -11.98
C ALA A 198 -11.93 -3.91 -13.01
N GLU A 199 -11.65 -3.83 -14.32
CA GLU A 199 -12.63 -4.22 -15.35
C GLU A 199 -12.78 -5.74 -15.47
N ARG A 200 -11.73 -6.51 -15.15
CA ARG A 200 -11.70 -7.99 -15.29
C ARG A 200 -11.61 -8.72 -13.98
N PHE A 201 -10.91 -8.14 -13.00
CA PHE A 201 -10.78 -8.67 -11.65
C PHE A 201 -11.65 -7.86 -10.71
N GLU A 202 -12.12 -8.48 -9.63
CA GLU A 202 -12.80 -7.79 -8.55
C GLU A 202 -11.81 -7.38 -7.45
N PRO A 203 -11.60 -6.07 -7.21
CA PRO A 203 -10.76 -5.62 -6.11
C PRO A 203 -11.32 -6.03 -4.75
N VAL A 204 -10.45 -6.59 -3.92
CA VAL A 204 -10.70 -6.94 -2.52
C VAL A 204 -9.65 -6.21 -1.67
N PHE A 205 -10.03 -5.07 -1.12
CA PHE A 205 -9.12 -4.25 -0.31
C PHE A 205 -8.97 -4.84 1.09
N THR A 206 -7.74 -4.87 1.60
CA THR A 206 -7.39 -5.54 2.86
C THR A 206 -6.72 -4.62 3.88
N PHE A 207 -7.09 -3.32 3.88
CA PHE A 207 -6.48 -2.30 4.73
C PHE A 207 -7.15 -2.25 6.12
N ASP A 208 -6.46 -2.74 7.14
CA ASP A 208 -6.98 -2.85 8.51
C ASP A 208 -6.36 -1.84 9.48
N ASN A 209 -6.28 -0.58 9.06
CA ASN A 209 -5.74 0.50 9.88
C ASN A 209 -6.45 1.83 9.63
N TRP A 210 -6.19 2.81 10.49
CA TRP A 210 -6.61 4.20 10.30
C TRP A 210 -5.39 5.10 10.05
N PRO A 211 -5.57 6.22 9.32
CA PRO A 211 -4.51 7.20 9.16
C PRO A 211 -4.21 7.90 10.49
N HIS A 212 -2.95 8.26 10.70
CA HIS A 212 -2.48 9.06 11.83
C HIS A 212 -1.40 10.05 11.32
N PRO A 213 -1.31 11.30 11.81
CA PRO A 213 -0.29 12.27 11.37
C PRO A 213 1.14 11.78 11.54
N VAL A 214 1.40 11.09 12.65
CA VAL A 214 2.69 10.45 12.95
C VAL A 214 2.63 8.92 12.86
N GLY A 215 1.73 8.38 12.03
CA GLY A 215 1.59 6.94 11.82
C GLY A 215 2.79 6.34 11.08
N VAL A 216 3.26 5.17 11.53
CA VAL A 216 4.33 4.41 10.86
C VAL A 216 3.94 4.05 9.43
N VAL A 217 2.68 3.66 9.22
CA VAL A 217 2.09 3.40 7.90
C VAL A 217 1.43 4.68 7.41
N PRO A 218 1.81 5.24 6.24
CA PRO A 218 1.22 6.46 5.70
C PRO A 218 -0.14 6.20 5.04
N ALA A 219 -1.08 5.62 5.80
CA ALA A 219 -2.38 5.16 5.31
C ALA A 219 -3.26 6.28 4.74
N HIS A 220 -2.99 7.54 5.11
CA HIS A 220 -3.66 8.70 4.53
C HIS A 220 -3.35 8.87 3.03
N LEU A 221 -2.16 8.45 2.57
CA LEU A 221 -1.83 8.46 1.14
C LEU A 221 -2.60 7.37 0.40
N THR A 222 -2.70 6.16 0.96
CA THR A 222 -3.49 5.05 0.42
C THR A 222 -4.96 5.43 0.31
N LEU A 223 -5.50 6.06 1.36
CA LEU A 223 -6.87 6.56 1.39
C LEU A 223 -7.09 7.68 0.34
N ALA A 224 -6.17 8.64 0.25
CA ALA A 224 -6.22 9.71 -0.74
C ALA A 224 -6.17 9.20 -2.19
N ALA A 225 -5.38 8.16 -2.46
CA ALA A 225 -5.34 7.49 -3.76
C ALA A 225 -6.66 6.77 -4.06
N ALA A 226 -7.26 6.10 -3.08
CA ALA A 226 -8.57 5.46 -3.23
C ALA A 226 -9.66 6.49 -3.56
N THR A 227 -9.62 7.66 -2.92
CA THR A 227 -10.54 8.78 -3.24
C THR A 227 -10.35 9.29 -4.66
N TYR A 228 -9.11 9.39 -5.15
CA TYR A 228 -8.84 9.80 -6.54
C TYR A 228 -9.41 8.79 -7.55
N TYR A 229 -9.21 7.48 -7.31
CA TYR A 229 -9.66 6.42 -8.22
C TYR A 229 -11.11 5.99 -8.02
N GLN A 230 -11.81 6.47 -6.98
CA GLN A 230 -13.18 6.06 -6.66
C GLN A 230 -14.15 6.15 -7.86
N PRO A 231 -14.21 7.27 -8.62
CA PRO A 231 -15.11 7.35 -9.78
C PRO A 231 -14.79 6.29 -10.85
N THR A 232 -13.49 6.05 -11.11
CA THR A 232 -13.03 5.04 -12.07
C THR A 232 -13.37 3.63 -11.60
N LEU A 233 -13.14 3.31 -10.33
CA LEU A 233 -13.49 2.01 -9.75
C LEU A 233 -15.00 1.74 -9.82
N ARG A 234 -15.82 2.76 -9.56
CA ARG A 234 -17.29 2.71 -9.68
C ARG A 234 -17.72 2.42 -11.12
N GLU A 235 -17.14 3.14 -12.08
CA GLU A 235 -17.39 2.93 -13.51
C GLU A 235 -16.98 1.52 -13.95
N LEU A 236 -15.76 1.09 -13.65
CA LEU A 236 -15.26 -0.22 -14.04
C LEU A 236 -16.05 -1.37 -13.39
N ALA A 237 -16.48 -1.21 -12.14
CA ALA A 237 -17.35 -2.19 -11.47
C ALA A 237 -18.70 -2.36 -12.20
N SER A 238 -19.22 -1.32 -12.85
CA SER A 238 -20.46 -1.40 -13.65
C SER A 238 -20.29 -2.16 -14.97
N ARG A 239 -19.06 -2.23 -15.49
CA ARG A 239 -18.71 -2.90 -16.76
C ARG A 239 -18.19 -4.33 -16.56
N ARG A 240 -17.74 -4.66 -15.36
CA ARG A 240 -17.16 -5.95 -15.01
C ARG A 240 -18.18 -7.07 -15.16
N THR A 241 -17.79 -8.13 -15.87
CA THR A 241 -18.57 -9.37 -15.92
C THR A 241 -18.37 -10.14 -14.61
N LEU A 242 -19.47 -10.58 -13.99
CA LEU A 242 -19.46 -11.41 -12.77
C LEU A 242 -19.86 -12.86 -13.10
N PRO A 243 -19.31 -13.87 -12.39
CA PRO A 243 -18.29 -13.76 -11.35
C PRO A 243 -16.91 -13.38 -11.93
N ALA A 244 -16.15 -12.60 -11.16
CA ALA A 244 -14.81 -12.15 -11.53
C ALA A 244 -13.77 -12.70 -10.54
N PRO A 245 -12.58 -13.11 -11.01
CA PRO A 245 -11.48 -13.49 -10.13
C PRO A 245 -11.08 -12.34 -9.19
N PRO A 246 -10.64 -12.63 -7.95
CA PRO A 246 -10.26 -11.58 -7.01
C PRO A 246 -8.88 -10.97 -7.34
N VAL A 247 -8.76 -9.67 -7.11
CA VAL A 247 -7.48 -9.00 -6.90
C VAL A 247 -7.41 -8.48 -5.47
N PHE A 248 -6.66 -9.16 -4.61
CA PHE A 248 -6.42 -8.75 -3.23
C PHE A 248 -5.43 -7.58 -3.22
N VAL A 249 -5.84 -6.47 -2.62
CA VAL A 249 -5.06 -5.22 -2.61
C VAL A 249 -4.50 -4.99 -1.21
N LEU A 250 -3.17 -4.97 -1.12
CA LEU A 250 -2.41 -4.84 0.12
C LEU A 250 -1.54 -3.58 0.07
N ASP A 251 -1.23 -3.03 1.25
CA ASP A 251 -0.20 -2.00 1.38
C ASP A 251 1.11 -2.66 1.82
N ARG A 252 2.16 -2.55 1.01
CA ARG A 252 3.49 -3.10 1.33
C ARG A 252 4.11 -2.45 2.57
N GLN A 253 3.71 -1.22 2.90
CA GLN A 253 4.21 -0.51 4.07
C GLN A 253 3.49 -0.92 5.37
N ARG A 254 2.51 -1.84 5.33
CA ARG A 254 1.79 -2.32 6.53
C ARG A 254 2.68 -2.91 7.61
N LEU A 255 3.86 -3.42 7.24
CA LEU A 255 4.89 -3.95 8.13
C LEU A 255 6.13 -3.04 8.20
N ALA A 256 5.98 -1.73 7.94
CA ALA A 256 7.09 -0.79 8.01
C ALA A 256 7.81 -0.85 9.37
N SER A 257 9.10 -0.51 9.36
CA SER A 257 9.91 -0.50 10.58
C SER A 257 9.35 0.51 11.57
N TYR A 258 9.18 0.07 12.81
CA TYR A 258 8.75 0.90 13.93
C TYR A 258 9.94 1.03 14.88
N ASN A 259 10.48 2.24 14.99
CA ASN A 259 11.77 2.47 15.63
C ASN A 259 11.68 3.39 16.85
N ASP A 260 10.67 4.27 16.91
CA ASP A 260 10.58 5.29 17.95
C ASP A 260 9.16 5.41 18.53
N GLN A 261 8.94 4.75 19.67
CA GLN A 261 7.65 4.76 20.38
C GLN A 261 7.28 6.12 20.97
N GLU A 262 8.24 7.06 21.06
CA GLU A 262 8.03 8.40 21.59
C GLU A 262 7.65 9.40 20.49
N ARG A 263 7.71 9.01 19.21
CA ARG A 263 7.40 9.90 18.07
C ARG A 263 6.46 9.29 17.05
N GLU A 264 6.40 7.97 16.98
CA GLU A 264 5.63 7.25 15.98
C GLU A 264 4.39 6.59 16.61
N PHE A 265 3.29 6.61 15.87
CA PHE A 265 2.07 5.90 16.20
C PHE A 265 2.06 4.57 15.43
N ASP A 266 2.02 3.44 16.15
CA ASP A 266 2.03 2.11 15.54
C ASP A 266 0.65 1.74 14.96
N ASN A 267 0.34 2.25 13.76
CA ASN A 267 -0.83 1.87 12.96
C ASN A 267 -0.53 0.75 11.95
N ARG A 268 0.46 -0.09 12.24
CA ARG A 268 0.76 -1.29 11.44
C ARG A 268 -0.35 -2.33 11.62
N TYR A 269 -0.50 -3.18 10.62
CA TYR A 269 -1.53 -4.22 10.61
C TYR A 269 -1.05 -5.42 9.79
N MET A 270 -1.70 -6.58 9.98
CA MET A 270 -1.41 -7.80 9.23
C MET A 270 -2.43 -7.99 8.10
N ALA A 271 -1.95 -8.44 6.94
CA ALA A 271 -2.85 -8.88 5.88
C ALA A 271 -3.62 -10.13 6.33
N ARG A 272 -4.94 -10.16 6.07
CA ARG A 272 -5.78 -11.35 6.29
C ARG A 272 -6.12 -11.94 4.94
N MET A 273 -5.56 -13.11 4.66
CA MET A 273 -5.74 -13.79 3.39
C MET A 273 -6.72 -14.98 3.53
N PRO A 274 -7.42 -15.36 2.44
CA PRO A 274 -8.26 -16.56 2.45
C PRO A 274 -7.42 -17.85 2.65
N SER A 275 -8.03 -18.86 3.24
CA SER A 275 -7.41 -20.20 3.29
C SER A 275 -7.33 -20.82 1.89
N ALA A 276 -6.47 -21.85 1.73
CA ALA A 276 -6.39 -22.60 0.47
C ALA A 276 -7.74 -23.20 0.05
N GLU A 277 -8.52 -23.67 1.02
CA GLU A 277 -9.86 -24.22 0.78
C GLU A 277 -10.83 -23.14 0.29
N GLN A 278 -10.78 -21.94 0.88
CA GLN A 278 -11.60 -20.81 0.46
C GLN A 278 -11.24 -20.36 -0.97
N LEU A 279 -9.96 -20.28 -1.31
CA LEU A 279 -9.51 -19.98 -2.68
C LEU A 279 -10.02 -21.03 -3.67
N ARG A 280 -9.95 -22.32 -3.33
CA ARG A 280 -10.47 -23.40 -4.18
C ARG A 280 -11.97 -23.34 -4.39
N LYS A 281 -12.74 -22.99 -3.34
CA LYS A 281 -14.20 -22.78 -3.45
C LYS A 281 -14.55 -21.65 -4.42
N LEU A 282 -13.64 -20.68 -4.60
CA LEU A 282 -13.76 -19.62 -5.60
C LEU A 282 -13.28 -20.05 -7.01
N GLY A 283 -12.86 -21.31 -7.21
CA GLY A 283 -12.32 -21.81 -8.47
C GLY A 283 -10.86 -21.45 -8.71
N ILE A 284 -10.17 -20.90 -7.72
CA ILE A 284 -8.78 -20.46 -7.84
C ILE A 284 -7.82 -21.65 -7.74
N GLN A 285 -6.90 -21.71 -8.69
CA GLN A 285 -5.83 -22.69 -8.81
C GLN A 285 -4.45 -22.03 -8.75
N HIS A 286 -4.37 -20.77 -9.17
CA HIS A 286 -3.14 -20.00 -9.27
C HIS A 286 -3.21 -18.74 -8.42
N VAL A 287 -2.08 -18.39 -7.81
CA VAL A 287 -1.89 -17.13 -7.09
C VAL A 287 -0.72 -16.39 -7.72
N LEU A 288 -1.00 -15.20 -8.26
CA LEU A 288 0.02 -14.30 -8.78
C LEU A 288 0.30 -13.18 -7.78
N TYR A 289 1.44 -13.26 -7.12
CA TYR A 289 1.91 -12.23 -6.20
C TYR A 289 2.70 -11.15 -6.95
N VAL A 290 2.14 -9.94 -6.97
CA VAL A 290 2.73 -8.75 -7.60
C VAL A 290 3.45 -7.94 -6.53
N ALA A 291 4.77 -7.86 -6.63
CA ALA A 291 5.63 -7.04 -5.78
C ALA A 291 6.30 -5.92 -6.60
N PRO A 292 6.87 -4.85 -6.01
CA PRO A 292 7.51 -3.79 -6.77
C PRO A 292 8.65 -4.30 -7.67
N GLY A 293 9.44 -5.23 -7.13
CA GLY A 293 10.65 -5.77 -7.74
C GLY A 293 11.87 -4.93 -7.42
N GLY A 294 13.05 -5.55 -7.43
CA GLY A 294 14.29 -4.89 -7.05
C GLY A 294 15.37 -5.91 -6.71
N GLN A 295 16.59 -5.46 -6.43
CA GLN A 295 17.59 -6.34 -5.84
C GLN A 295 17.11 -6.77 -4.45
N GLY A 296 17.12 -8.08 -4.18
CA GLY A 296 16.72 -8.65 -2.89
C GLY A 296 15.21 -8.85 -2.67
N GLN A 297 14.34 -8.35 -3.54
CA GLN A 297 12.89 -8.62 -3.46
C GLN A 297 12.53 -9.92 -4.18
N THR A 298 13.00 -11.03 -3.63
CA THR A 298 12.72 -12.39 -4.13
C THR A 298 11.69 -13.13 -3.28
N GLN A 299 11.15 -12.46 -2.26
CA GLN A 299 10.31 -13.04 -1.22
C GLN A 299 9.13 -12.11 -0.90
N GLU A 300 8.04 -12.74 -0.48
CA GLU A 300 6.86 -12.14 0.12
C GLU A 300 7.16 -11.53 1.49
N LEU A 301 6.27 -10.66 1.98
CA LEU A 301 6.38 -10.11 3.33
C LEU A 301 6.10 -11.16 4.41
N ASP A 302 6.62 -10.92 5.60
CA ASP A 302 6.66 -11.91 6.69
C ASP A 302 5.28 -12.36 7.19
N ASP A 303 4.25 -11.51 7.07
CA ASP A 303 2.87 -11.86 7.41
C ASP A 303 2.20 -12.79 6.38
N LEU A 304 2.72 -12.82 5.15
CA LEU A 304 2.23 -13.66 4.05
C LEU A 304 2.93 -15.01 3.93
N ASN A 305 4.14 -15.16 4.50
CA ASN A 305 4.97 -16.36 4.31
C ASN A 305 4.22 -17.67 4.60
N GLU A 306 3.57 -17.74 5.76
CA GLU A 306 2.85 -18.95 6.18
C GLU A 306 1.66 -19.24 5.26
N ASP A 307 0.90 -18.21 4.83
CA ASP A 307 -0.21 -18.40 3.88
C ASP A 307 0.30 -18.95 2.55
N PHE A 308 1.40 -18.41 2.03
CA PHE A 308 1.95 -18.82 0.73
C PHE A 308 2.50 -20.25 0.77
N VAL A 309 3.16 -20.62 1.87
CA VAL A 309 3.60 -22.00 2.11
C VAL A 309 2.41 -22.95 2.20
N ILE A 310 1.34 -22.57 2.91
CA ILE A 310 0.13 -23.38 3.04
C ILE A 310 -0.60 -23.52 1.71
N TRP A 311 -0.76 -22.44 0.94
CA TRP A 311 -1.34 -22.47 -0.40
C TRP A 311 -0.58 -23.44 -1.31
N ARG A 312 0.74 -23.31 -1.35
CA ARG A 312 1.59 -24.18 -2.14
C ARG A 312 1.49 -25.64 -1.72
N THR A 313 1.67 -25.93 -0.44
CA THR A 313 1.61 -27.31 0.09
C THR A 313 0.21 -27.92 -0.03
N SER A 314 -0.82 -27.08 -0.07
CA SER A 314 -2.19 -27.52 -0.36
C SER A 314 -2.37 -27.87 -1.84
N GLY A 315 -1.56 -27.34 -2.76
CA GLY A 315 -1.60 -27.60 -4.20
C GLY A 315 -2.09 -26.43 -5.05
N LEU A 316 -2.04 -25.19 -4.55
CA LEU A 316 -2.17 -23.98 -5.37
C LEU A 316 -0.81 -23.64 -5.98
N ASP A 317 -0.77 -23.20 -7.23
CA ASP A 317 0.47 -22.69 -7.83
C ASP A 317 0.67 -21.22 -7.45
N VAL A 318 1.69 -20.92 -6.66
CA VAL A 318 2.01 -19.57 -6.20
C VAL A 318 3.23 -19.07 -6.94
N LYS A 319 3.08 -17.98 -7.70
CA LYS A 319 4.16 -17.38 -8.48
C LYS A 319 4.30 -15.89 -8.16
N LEU A 320 5.53 -15.38 -8.26
CA LEU A 320 5.84 -13.97 -8.08
C LEU A 320 6.07 -13.31 -9.43
N VAL A 321 5.56 -12.10 -9.61
CA VAL A 321 5.92 -11.19 -10.71
C VAL A 321 6.28 -9.83 -10.14
N ALA A 322 7.29 -9.18 -10.71
CA ALA A 322 7.59 -7.83 -10.34
C ALA A 322 6.80 -6.84 -11.20
N ALA A 323 6.20 -5.83 -10.59
CA ALA A 323 5.51 -4.76 -11.30
C ALA A 323 6.45 -4.06 -12.30
N LYS A 324 7.73 -3.87 -11.95
CA LYS A 324 8.76 -3.33 -12.85
C LYS A 324 9.06 -4.19 -14.10
N ASP A 325 8.58 -5.42 -14.18
CA ASP A 325 8.73 -6.24 -15.39
C ASP A 325 7.82 -5.74 -16.51
N PHE A 326 6.79 -4.97 -16.17
CA PHE A 326 5.94 -4.27 -17.12
C PHE A 326 6.54 -2.88 -17.36
N GLN A 327 6.97 -2.63 -18.59
CA GLN A 327 7.72 -1.44 -18.98
C GLN A 327 7.11 -0.83 -20.25
N PRO A 328 7.30 0.48 -20.51
CA PRO A 328 6.87 1.08 -21.75
C PRO A 328 7.57 0.43 -22.94
N ASP A 329 6.89 0.40 -24.09
CA ASP A 329 7.45 -0.09 -25.34
C ASP A 329 8.68 0.73 -25.74
N THR A 330 9.85 0.11 -25.67
CA THR A 330 11.14 0.74 -26.02
C THR A 330 11.39 0.78 -27.53
N THR A 331 10.59 0.06 -28.32
CA THR A 331 10.77 -0.05 -29.78
C THR A 331 10.08 1.05 -30.57
N THR A 332 9.27 1.89 -29.91
CA THR A 332 8.71 3.10 -30.52
C THR A 332 9.72 4.23 -30.33
N PRO A 333 10.47 4.66 -31.36
CA PRO A 333 11.39 5.79 -31.22
C PRO A 333 10.60 7.03 -30.80
N ALA A 334 10.99 7.62 -29.67
CA ALA A 334 10.52 8.94 -29.30
C ALA A 334 10.91 9.88 -30.45
N VAL A 335 9.91 10.49 -31.10
CA VAL A 335 10.14 11.49 -32.13
C VAL A 335 10.97 12.59 -31.48
N ALA A 336 12.26 12.65 -31.81
CA ALA A 336 13.17 13.65 -31.30
C ALA A 336 12.68 15.02 -31.76
N THR A 337 12.15 15.80 -30.83
CA THR A 337 11.98 17.24 -31.02
C THR A 337 13.37 17.82 -31.24
N GLY A 338 13.65 18.23 -32.48
CA GLY A 338 14.95 18.76 -32.88
C GLY A 338 15.34 20.00 -32.07
N PRO A 339 16.65 20.26 -31.90
CA PRO A 339 17.13 21.47 -31.25
C PRO A 339 17.10 22.64 -32.24
N GLY A 340 16.33 23.69 -31.94
CA GLY A 340 16.48 24.96 -32.65
C GLY A 340 15.27 25.89 -32.62
N MET A 341 15.28 26.86 -31.72
CA MET A 341 15.22 28.30 -32.07
C MET A 341 15.36 29.13 -30.79
N THR A 342 16.60 29.57 -30.54
CA THR A 342 16.90 30.72 -29.68
C THR A 342 16.43 31.98 -30.40
N GLY A 343 15.25 32.48 -30.02
CA GLY A 343 14.74 33.78 -30.43
C GLY A 343 14.44 34.62 -29.19
N THR A 344 15.36 35.53 -28.88
CA THR A 344 15.21 36.60 -27.89
C THR A 344 14.05 37.52 -28.25
N PRO A 345 13.16 37.89 -27.32
CA PRO A 345 12.38 39.12 -27.45
C PRO A 345 12.87 40.16 -26.46
N ASP A 346 13.45 41.23 -27.01
CA ASP A 346 13.65 42.52 -26.38
C ASP A 346 12.32 43.19 -26.01
N GLY A 347 12.33 43.87 -24.87
CA GLY A 347 11.87 45.26 -24.73
C GLY A 347 10.39 45.59 -24.93
N GLY A 348 9.69 45.89 -23.83
CA GLY A 348 8.45 46.66 -23.87
C GLY A 348 7.77 46.86 -22.52
N THR A 349 8.16 47.92 -21.79
CA THR A 349 7.37 48.53 -20.70
C THR A 349 6.32 49.47 -21.31
N PRO A 350 5.10 49.54 -20.77
CA PRO A 350 4.68 50.76 -20.03
C PRO A 350 3.80 50.41 -18.79
N ALA A 351 4.09 50.98 -17.61
CA ALA A 351 3.55 52.24 -17.05
C ALA A 351 2.08 52.18 -16.56
N ASP A 352 1.92 52.57 -15.29
CA ASP A 352 0.72 52.67 -14.46
C ASP A 352 -0.43 53.52 -15.02
N ALA A 353 -1.68 53.17 -14.66
CA ALA A 353 -2.67 54.09 -14.05
C ALA A 353 -4.01 53.39 -13.68
N GLY A 354 -4.30 53.31 -12.38
CA GLY A 354 -5.49 53.88 -11.72
C GLY A 354 -6.94 53.52 -12.09
N SER A 355 -7.68 53.08 -11.05
CA SER A 355 -9.06 53.45 -10.69
C SER A 355 -10.29 52.69 -11.25
N SER A 356 -10.94 51.97 -10.32
CA SER A 356 -12.38 51.91 -10.01
C SER A 356 -13.45 52.09 -11.10
N ALA A 357 -14.35 51.11 -11.25
CA ALA A 357 -15.78 51.22 -10.85
C ALA A 357 -16.68 50.10 -11.44
N MET A 358 -17.82 49.97 -10.77
CA MET A 358 -18.94 49.03 -10.87
C MET A 358 -19.62 48.74 -12.24
N ALA A 359 -20.17 47.53 -12.29
CA ALA A 359 -21.54 47.14 -12.69
C ALA A 359 -21.95 46.87 -14.17
N THR A 360 -22.61 45.71 -14.27
CA THR A 360 -23.81 45.33 -15.06
C THR A 360 -23.73 45.03 -16.56
N ALA A 361 -24.02 43.74 -16.82
CA ALA A 361 -25.04 43.18 -17.72
C ALA A 361 -24.98 43.41 -19.25
N SER A 362 -24.88 42.27 -19.94
CA SER A 362 -25.67 41.82 -21.10
C SER A 362 -25.89 42.75 -22.29
N THR A 363 -25.57 42.28 -23.50
CA THR A 363 -26.49 42.07 -24.65
C THR A 363 -25.70 42.02 -25.98
N THR A 364 -25.62 40.83 -26.60
CA THR A 364 -25.48 40.60 -28.07
C THR A 364 -26.82 41.04 -28.74
N PRO A 365 -26.95 41.39 -30.04
CA PRO A 365 -26.09 41.06 -31.18
C PRO A 365 -25.93 42.17 -32.25
N SER A 366 -25.05 41.96 -33.25
CA SER A 366 -25.36 42.03 -34.70
C SER A 366 -24.12 42.22 -35.58
N ARG A 367 -24.07 41.38 -36.63
CA ARG A 367 -23.27 41.42 -37.88
C ARG A 367 -23.99 42.39 -38.87
N PRO A 368 -23.41 42.98 -39.96
CA PRO A 368 -22.38 42.50 -40.91
C PRO A 368 -21.26 43.54 -41.21
N ASP A 369 -20.14 43.23 -41.85
CA ASP A 369 -20.00 43.15 -43.32
C ASP A 369 -18.63 42.64 -43.76
N ALA A 370 -18.59 42.29 -45.05
CA ALA A 370 -17.52 41.67 -45.80
C ALA A 370 -16.24 42.52 -45.95
N GLY A 371 -15.10 41.86 -45.80
CA GLY A 371 -13.77 42.37 -46.17
C GLY A 371 -12.90 41.21 -46.64
N THR A 372 -12.67 41.18 -47.94
CA THR A 372 -11.86 40.20 -48.68
C THR A 372 -10.38 40.54 -48.48
N ASP A 373 -9.60 39.69 -47.82
CA ASP A 373 -8.14 39.79 -47.84
C ASP A 373 -7.49 38.41 -48.02
N ALA A 374 -6.71 38.33 -49.09
CA ALA A 374 -5.89 37.20 -49.45
C ALA A 374 -4.64 37.17 -48.55
N GLY A 375 -4.60 36.22 -47.62
CA GLY A 375 -3.43 35.91 -46.81
C GLY A 375 -3.06 34.44 -46.96
N THR A 376 -1.86 34.18 -47.46
CA THR A 376 -1.26 32.85 -47.62
C THR A 376 -1.14 32.15 -46.27
N SER A 377 -2.13 31.33 -45.91
CA SER A 377 -2.04 30.47 -44.72
C SER A 377 -1.01 29.38 -44.96
N ALA A 378 0.16 29.55 -44.34
CA ALA A 378 1.11 28.49 -44.13
C ALA A 378 0.39 27.30 -43.49
N VAL A 379 0.40 26.15 -44.16
CA VAL A 379 -0.09 24.89 -43.64
C VAL A 379 0.80 24.54 -42.46
N ALA A 380 0.37 24.91 -41.26
CA ALA A 380 0.90 24.36 -40.02
C ALA A 380 0.66 22.85 -40.09
N THR A 381 1.69 22.09 -40.40
CA THR A 381 1.70 20.63 -40.24
C THR A 381 1.33 20.34 -38.80
N ALA A 382 0.08 19.97 -38.59
CA ALA A 382 -0.42 19.51 -37.31
C ALA A 382 0.47 18.35 -36.85
N SER A 383 1.34 18.64 -35.89
CA SER A 383 2.11 17.63 -35.19
C SER A 383 1.13 16.62 -34.62
N THR A 384 1.13 15.42 -35.20
CA THR A 384 0.30 14.31 -34.76
C THR A 384 0.57 14.09 -33.27
N PRO A 385 -0.45 14.05 -32.41
CA PRO A 385 -0.24 13.86 -30.98
C PRO A 385 0.57 12.57 -30.78
N PRO A 386 1.54 12.56 -29.85
CA PRO A 386 2.33 11.37 -29.58
C PRO A 386 1.38 10.22 -29.23
N ARG A 387 1.54 9.07 -29.91
CA ARG A 387 0.75 7.88 -29.60
C ARG A 387 0.96 7.53 -28.12
N PRO A 388 -0.09 7.11 -27.41
CA PRO A 388 0.05 6.68 -26.03
C PRO A 388 1.07 5.54 -25.96
N SER A 389 2.07 5.68 -25.10
CA SER A 389 3.08 4.64 -24.87
C SER A 389 2.38 3.39 -24.33
N HIS A 390 2.35 2.30 -25.10
CA HIS A 390 1.87 1.01 -24.63
C HIS A 390 2.88 0.41 -23.65
N TRP A 391 2.41 -0.31 -22.65
CA TRP A 391 3.24 -1.01 -21.67
C TRP A 391 3.13 -2.51 -21.91
N TYR A 392 4.26 -3.20 -21.80
CA TYR A 392 4.36 -4.63 -22.05
C TYR A 392 5.22 -5.29 -20.98
N TYR A 393 4.88 -6.54 -20.66
CA TYR A 393 5.80 -7.43 -19.95
C TYR A 393 7.10 -7.58 -20.76
N GLY A 394 8.24 -7.30 -20.14
CA GLY A 394 9.54 -7.25 -20.80
C GLY A 394 9.80 -6.03 -21.68
N GLY A 395 8.92 -5.01 -21.67
CA GLY A 395 9.17 -3.71 -22.34
C GLY A 395 9.06 -3.71 -23.86
N SER A 396 8.49 -4.76 -24.46
CA SER A 396 8.15 -4.81 -25.89
C SER A 396 6.99 -5.75 -26.15
N ARG A 397 6.26 -5.55 -27.25
CA ARG A 397 5.19 -6.47 -27.65
C ARG A 397 5.69 -7.90 -27.87
N MET A 398 6.89 -8.08 -28.42
CA MET A 398 7.48 -9.40 -28.65
C MET A 398 7.79 -10.15 -27.35
N ALA A 399 8.22 -9.43 -26.31
CA ALA A 399 8.47 -10.01 -25.01
C ALA A 399 7.18 -10.25 -24.20
N HIS A 400 6.09 -9.58 -24.55
CA HIS A 400 4.84 -9.64 -23.78
C HIS A 400 4.31 -11.06 -23.64
N ASP A 401 4.26 -11.79 -24.76
CA ASP A 401 3.72 -13.14 -24.83
C ASP A 401 4.63 -14.17 -24.13
N SER A 402 5.89 -13.83 -23.88
CA SER A 402 6.80 -14.67 -23.11
C SER A 402 6.34 -14.89 -21.66
N PHE A 403 5.42 -14.04 -21.16
CA PHE A 403 4.78 -14.20 -19.86
C PHE A 403 4.21 -15.62 -19.68
N TRP A 404 3.47 -16.14 -20.66
CA TRP A 404 2.81 -17.44 -20.54
C TRP A 404 3.77 -18.64 -20.57
N PHE A 405 5.03 -18.44 -20.96
CA PHE A 405 6.08 -19.45 -20.83
C PHE A 405 6.63 -19.52 -19.39
N ILE A 406 6.61 -18.40 -18.68
CA ILE A 406 7.08 -18.27 -17.28
C ILE A 406 5.96 -18.64 -16.31
N TYR A 407 4.72 -18.31 -16.67
CA TYR A 407 3.50 -18.58 -15.90
C TYR A 407 2.56 -19.46 -16.75
N PRO A 408 2.80 -20.78 -16.83
CA PRO A 408 2.11 -21.69 -17.76
C PRO A 408 0.70 -22.06 -17.30
N TRP A 409 -0.14 -21.05 -17.07
CA TRP A 409 -1.53 -21.17 -16.59
C TRP A 409 -2.55 -21.01 -17.72
N GLY A 410 -2.15 -20.37 -18.81
CA GLY A 410 -2.92 -20.30 -20.05
C GLY A 410 -2.91 -21.63 -20.79
N ARG A 411 -3.81 -21.77 -21.78
CA ARG A 411 -3.65 -22.86 -22.75
C ARG A 411 -2.27 -22.65 -23.39
N THR A 412 -1.38 -23.64 -23.24
CA THR A 412 -0.22 -23.75 -24.12
C THR A 412 -0.73 -23.47 -25.53
N HIS A 413 -0.05 -22.60 -26.28
CA HIS A 413 -0.36 -22.41 -27.69
C HIS A 413 -0.40 -23.79 -28.34
N THR A 414 -1.58 -24.41 -28.43
CA THR A 414 -1.85 -25.47 -29.37
C THR A 414 -1.69 -24.76 -30.69
N SER A 415 -0.50 -24.94 -31.27
CA SER A 415 -0.16 -24.49 -32.60
C SER A 415 -1.25 -24.98 -33.55
N THR A 416 -2.24 -24.14 -33.80
CA THR A 416 -3.09 -24.25 -34.98
C THR A 416 -2.32 -23.67 -36.15
N GLY A 417 -1.26 -24.40 -36.50
CA GLY A 417 -0.80 -24.62 -37.85
C GLY A 417 -0.80 -26.14 -38.06
N LEU A 418 -1.90 -26.63 -38.66
CA LEU A 418 -2.23 -28.03 -38.91
C LEU A 418 -1.11 -28.87 -39.54
N VAL A 419 -0.90 -30.09 -39.02
CA VAL A 419 -0.94 -31.33 -39.82
C VAL A 419 -1.66 -32.40 -39.00
N HIS A 420 -2.66 -33.02 -39.61
CA HIS A 420 -3.51 -34.07 -39.06
C HIS A 420 -2.74 -35.22 -38.37
N GLY A 421 -3.23 -35.62 -37.19
CA GLY A 421 -3.38 -37.03 -36.84
C GLY A 421 -2.11 -37.86 -36.62
N LEU A 422 -1.19 -37.41 -35.76
CA LEU A 422 -0.23 -38.31 -35.11
C LEU A 422 -0.02 -37.86 -33.65
N PRO A 423 0.16 -38.80 -32.70
CA PRO A 423 0.33 -38.49 -31.29
C PRO A 423 1.61 -37.66 -31.09
N SER A 424 1.44 -36.44 -30.58
CA SER A 424 2.48 -35.44 -30.46
C SER A 424 3.45 -35.77 -29.32
N SER A 425 4.50 -36.51 -29.63
CA SER A 425 5.81 -36.49 -28.95
C SER A 425 6.69 -35.35 -29.51
N GLY A 426 6.07 -34.30 -30.05
CA GLY A 426 6.73 -33.19 -30.74
C GLY A 426 7.21 -32.14 -29.75
N ILE A 427 8.43 -32.36 -29.25
CA ILE A 427 9.28 -31.35 -28.63
C ILE A 427 9.26 -30.10 -29.53
N LEU A 428 8.74 -28.97 -29.02
CA LEU A 428 9.01 -27.66 -29.61
C LEU A 428 10.51 -27.59 -29.87
N SER A 429 10.94 -27.55 -31.13
CA SER A 429 12.34 -27.40 -31.48
C SER A 429 12.90 -26.24 -30.67
N ALA A 430 13.98 -26.47 -29.91
CA ALA A 430 14.58 -25.50 -28.99
C ALA A 430 14.90 -24.13 -29.64
N LYS A 431 14.87 -24.05 -30.98
CA LYS A 431 15.02 -22.82 -31.77
C LYS A 431 13.83 -21.85 -31.70
N ASN A 432 12.63 -22.28 -31.29
CA ASN A 432 11.42 -21.44 -31.29
C ASN A 432 10.89 -21.10 -29.88
N VAL A 433 11.65 -21.37 -28.81
CA VAL A 433 11.29 -20.87 -27.47
C VAL A 433 11.52 -19.36 -27.46
N PRO A 434 10.48 -18.52 -27.24
CA PRO A 434 10.68 -17.08 -27.12
C PRO A 434 11.73 -16.82 -26.05
N GLN A 435 12.75 -16.05 -26.41
CA GLN A 435 13.79 -15.68 -25.46
C GLN A 435 13.15 -14.85 -24.35
N VAL A 436 13.08 -15.41 -23.15
CA VAL A 436 12.66 -14.68 -21.96
C VAL A 436 13.66 -13.54 -21.74
N PRO A 437 13.19 -12.27 -21.66
CA PRO A 437 14.10 -11.17 -21.42
C PRO A 437 14.91 -11.39 -20.14
N PRO A 438 16.23 -11.10 -20.13
CA PRO A 438 17.07 -11.39 -18.97
C PRO A 438 16.73 -10.53 -17.74
N ASN A 439 15.97 -9.45 -17.94
CA ASN A 439 15.63 -8.44 -16.95
C ASN A 439 14.23 -8.60 -16.32
N VAL A 440 13.45 -9.62 -16.71
CA VAL A 440 12.14 -9.89 -16.09
C VAL A 440 12.25 -10.92 -14.96
N SER A 441 11.31 -10.88 -14.01
CA SER A 441 11.23 -11.86 -12.94
C SER A 441 11.03 -13.26 -13.49
N LYS A 442 11.86 -14.18 -13.02
CA LYS A 442 11.74 -15.61 -13.30
C LYS A 442 10.69 -16.19 -12.37
N GLY A 443 9.41 -15.93 -12.63
CA GLY A 443 8.30 -16.37 -11.78
C GLY A 443 8.37 -17.86 -11.42
N TYR A 444 8.82 -18.72 -12.34
CA TYR A 444 9.04 -20.15 -12.12
C TYR A 444 10.10 -20.48 -11.05
N ALA A 445 11.06 -19.59 -10.80
CA ALA A 445 12.09 -19.77 -9.79
C ALA A 445 11.62 -19.35 -8.40
N TYR A 446 10.50 -18.64 -8.31
CA TYR A 446 9.92 -18.29 -7.03
C TYR A 446 9.20 -19.48 -6.42
N GLU A 447 9.57 -19.75 -5.18
CA GLU A 447 9.12 -20.88 -4.42
C GLU A 447 8.94 -20.41 -2.97
N PRO A 448 7.70 -20.27 -2.48
CA PRO A 448 7.47 -20.01 -1.07
C PRO A 448 8.16 -21.09 -0.23
N GLN A 449 9.06 -20.66 0.65
CA GLN A 449 9.77 -21.52 1.59
C GLN A 449 9.41 -21.07 3.00
N ARG A 450 9.09 -22.05 3.87
CA ARG A 450 8.85 -21.77 5.28
C ARG A 450 10.10 -21.16 5.88
N ARG A 451 9.96 -19.99 6.51
CA ARG A 451 11.05 -19.35 7.25
C ARG A 451 10.55 -18.86 8.60
N THR A 452 11.48 -18.70 9.54
CA THR A 452 11.18 -18.07 10.81
C THR A 452 10.98 -16.58 10.57
N THR A 453 9.75 -16.12 10.74
CA THR A 453 9.35 -14.72 10.71
C THR A 453 8.94 -14.27 12.12
N MET A 454 8.76 -12.98 12.32
CA MET A 454 8.20 -12.45 13.56
C MET A 454 6.78 -12.98 13.86
N PHE A 455 6.11 -13.58 12.87
CA PHE A 455 4.78 -14.18 12.99
C PHE A 455 4.81 -15.72 13.07
N SER A 456 5.99 -16.36 13.10
CA SER A 456 6.10 -17.83 13.13
C SER A 456 5.92 -18.47 14.50
N ALA A 457 5.86 -17.70 15.59
CA ALA A 457 5.65 -18.22 16.96
C ALA A 457 4.20 -18.69 17.22
N ILE A 458 3.33 -18.61 16.20
CA ILE A 458 1.91 -18.91 16.26
C ILE A 458 1.70 -20.44 16.15
N PRO A 459 0.84 -21.05 16.99
CA PRO A 459 0.57 -22.49 16.92
C PRO A 459 0.17 -22.96 15.52
N ARG A 460 0.72 -24.13 15.12
CA ARG A 460 0.44 -24.77 13.82
C ARG A 460 -1.07 -24.96 13.65
N GLY A 461 -1.64 -24.40 12.58
CA GLY A 461 -3.05 -24.58 12.21
C GLY A 461 -3.93 -23.33 12.31
N ALA A 462 -3.43 -22.23 12.88
CA ALA A 462 -4.14 -20.93 12.84
C ALA A 462 -3.98 -20.26 11.46
N THR A 463 -4.75 -20.72 10.48
CA THR A 463 -4.91 -20.02 9.19
C THR A 463 -6.06 -19.02 9.25
N GLY A 464 -5.94 -17.89 8.56
CA GLY A 464 -7.02 -16.90 8.42
C GLY A 464 -7.06 -15.82 9.52
N ALA A 465 -8.24 -15.26 9.75
CA ALA A 465 -8.48 -13.98 10.45
C ALA A 465 -8.11 -13.91 11.95
N PHE A 466 -7.52 -14.95 12.53
CA PHE A 466 -7.25 -15.07 13.97
C PHE A 466 -5.79 -15.41 14.30
N ARG A 467 -4.84 -14.91 13.50
CA ARG A 467 -3.41 -14.99 13.84
C ARG A 467 -3.12 -14.03 15.01
N PRO A 468 -2.63 -14.50 16.17
CA PRO A 468 -2.22 -13.61 17.25
C PRO A 468 -1.06 -12.73 16.80
N PHE A 469 -1.14 -11.45 17.12
CA PHE A 469 -0.11 -10.47 16.79
C PHE A 469 1.14 -10.70 17.65
N PRO A 470 2.34 -10.39 17.13
CA PRO A 470 3.54 -10.28 17.96
C PRO A 470 3.30 -9.29 19.11
N SER A 471 3.91 -9.54 20.27
CA SER A 471 3.76 -8.63 21.42
C SER A 471 4.14 -7.20 21.02
N GLY A 472 3.25 -6.25 21.34
CA GLY A 472 3.44 -4.82 21.03
C GLY A 472 3.16 -4.40 19.58
N PHE A 473 2.84 -5.33 18.66
CA PHE A 473 2.52 -4.97 17.28
C PHE A 473 1.13 -4.34 17.19
N GLY A 474 1.04 -3.17 16.54
CA GLY A 474 -0.23 -2.42 16.42
C GLY A 474 -0.71 -1.91 17.78
N LYS A 475 0.22 -1.69 18.72
CA LYS A 475 -0.07 -1.19 20.08
C LYS A 475 0.55 0.18 20.30
N VAL A 476 -0.15 1.01 21.06
CA VAL A 476 0.34 2.32 21.52
C VAL A 476 0.51 2.30 23.02
N ALA A 477 1.67 2.80 23.47
CA ALA A 477 1.92 3.03 24.88
C ALA A 477 1.14 4.26 25.35
N MET A 478 0.41 4.10 26.45
CA MET A 478 -0.43 5.10 27.07
C MET A 478 0.10 5.43 28.45
N ARG A 479 0.18 6.71 28.81
CA ARG A 479 0.45 7.13 30.18
C ARG A 479 -0.85 7.05 30.96
N THR A 480 -0.84 6.28 32.05
CA THR A 480 -1.97 6.11 32.95
C THR A 480 -1.57 6.51 34.35
N SER A 481 -2.40 7.31 35.03
CA SER A 481 -2.18 7.69 36.43
C SER A 481 -2.36 6.47 37.34
N SER A 482 -1.39 6.20 38.22
CA SER A 482 -1.44 5.10 39.19
C SER A 482 -2.61 5.25 40.18
N ASN A 483 -2.92 6.49 40.59
CA ASN A 483 -3.93 6.78 41.61
C ASN A 483 -5.37 6.71 41.09
N SER A 484 -5.61 7.21 39.87
CA SER A 484 -6.96 7.33 39.31
C SER A 484 -7.27 6.28 38.25
N ARG A 485 -6.24 5.59 37.73
CA ARG A 485 -6.30 4.80 36.48
C ARG A 485 -6.80 5.61 35.27
N ALA A 486 -6.80 6.94 35.36
CA ALA A 486 -7.17 7.79 34.23
C ALA A 486 -6.05 7.77 33.18
N ILE A 487 -6.46 7.63 31.92
CA ILE A 487 -5.58 7.76 30.76
C ILE A 487 -5.21 9.24 30.61
N LEU A 488 -3.92 9.54 30.73
CA LEU A 488 -3.37 10.90 30.63
C LEU A 488 -3.07 11.30 29.17
N GLY A 489 -2.80 10.32 28.31
CA GLY A 489 -2.49 10.51 26.89
C GLY A 489 -1.52 9.44 26.38
N PRO A 490 -1.19 9.43 25.08
CA PRO A 490 -0.19 8.52 24.56
C PRO A 490 1.22 8.93 25.02
N ALA A 491 2.12 7.95 25.11
CA ALA A 491 3.49 8.14 25.57
C ALA A 491 4.29 9.12 24.68
N PHE A 492 3.97 9.19 23.39
CA PHE A 492 4.59 10.12 22.43
C PHE A 492 4.06 11.56 22.51
N SER A 493 2.96 11.81 23.23
CA SER A 493 2.47 13.18 23.37
C SER A 493 3.44 14.01 24.24
N SER A 494 3.91 15.13 23.67
CA SER A 494 4.70 16.09 24.44
C SER A 494 3.84 16.64 25.58
N ARG A 495 4.42 16.73 26.79
CA ARG A 495 3.73 16.96 28.09
C ARG A 495 2.88 18.25 28.19
N SER A 496 2.77 19.07 27.14
CA SER A 496 2.27 20.44 27.24
C SER A 496 0.82 20.69 26.79
N SER A 497 0.19 19.84 25.95
CA SER A 497 -1.14 20.16 25.39
C SER A 497 -2.32 19.44 26.04
N TRP A 498 -2.15 18.22 26.55
CA TRP A 498 -3.28 17.40 27.03
C TRP A 498 -3.81 17.79 28.43
N SER A 499 -2.99 18.39 29.29
CA SER A 499 -3.37 18.71 30.67
C SER A 499 -4.25 19.96 30.81
N ARG A 500 -4.70 20.60 29.72
CA ARG A 500 -5.36 21.92 29.78
C ARG A 500 -6.88 21.94 29.60
N SER A 501 -7.58 20.81 29.44
CA SER A 501 -9.02 20.83 29.22
C SER A 501 -9.80 19.88 30.12
N SER A 502 -10.14 20.34 31.34
CA SER A 502 -11.41 20.02 32.04
C SER A 502 -11.45 20.55 33.47
N SER A 503 -11.34 21.87 33.66
CA SER A 503 -11.79 22.53 34.89
C SER A 503 -12.85 23.58 34.55
N TYR A 504 -14.02 23.13 34.11
CA TYR A 504 -15.23 23.95 34.20
C TYR A 504 -15.71 23.89 35.66
N SER A 505 -15.15 24.74 36.52
CA SER A 505 -15.67 24.96 37.86
C SER A 505 -16.98 25.74 37.74
N SER A 506 -18.12 25.09 37.96
CA SER A 506 -19.37 25.80 38.21
C SER A 506 -19.28 26.41 39.62
N SER A 507 -19.04 27.71 39.69
CA SER A 507 -19.22 28.50 40.90
C SER A 507 -19.91 29.82 40.54
N GLY A 508 -21.09 30.04 41.09
CA GLY A 508 -21.69 31.37 41.22
C GLY A 508 -22.92 31.63 40.35
N GLY A 509 -24.09 31.62 40.99
CA GLY A 509 -25.40 32.00 40.45
C GLY A 509 -26.51 31.43 41.30
#